data_AF-A0A7C3AIU4-F1
#
_entry.id   AF-A0A7C3AIU4-F1
#
_cell.length_a   1.000
_cell.length_b   1.000
_cell.length_c   1.000
_cell.angle_alpha   90.00
_cell.angle_beta   90.00
_cell.angle_gamma   90.00
#
_symmetry.space_group_name_H-M   'P 1'
#
loop_
_entity.id
_entity.type
_entity.pdbx_description
1 polymer ?
#
loop_
_entity_poly.entity_id
_entity_poly.type
_entity_poly.pdbx_seq_one_letter_code
_entity_poly.pdbx_strand_id
1 'polypeptide(L)'
;MFVSPVVCLTVCLAATAVNTAHVAAGDPSEAITTPAEVLTPPNARKPANERELRYWLTNMVAYHNFTITEVRLATGLGEADIEEALERFDIRPGARPTRSPDAPLTVQPYPGGRHPRIGFLEGAIDPQRETKFSVFTPWDPNAYVVVDVPEAIWSNLGLTYLAHTHIDTIWTQREIVLPRLEWRRRRGGRLDITRTLPNGIEFTTRVVPTKDAVLIELTLTNGTDQNLSDLRVQNCVMPKMAPGFEVRTNDNKVLTRPYAACRDVSGKRWVITAWTHCERPWANPDVPCFHSDPKFPDVEPGQSFTLRGGLWFYEGTDIDAEFKRIEATHWAETPPAAAGGRTLTQSQ
;
A
#
# COMPACT_ATOMS: atom_id res chain seq x y z
N MET A 1 -39.56 12.78 48.12
CA MET A 1 -39.90 14.20 48.35
C MET A 1 -39.67 14.95 47.04
N PHE A 2 -40.73 15.58 46.51
CA PHE A 2 -40.84 16.64 45.48
C PHE A 2 -40.08 16.44 44.15
N VAL A 3 -40.67 16.23 42.96
CA VAL A 3 -41.76 16.87 42.16
C VAL A 3 -41.43 18.30 41.65
N SER A 4 -41.01 18.40 40.37
CA SER A 4 -41.20 19.44 39.31
C SER A 4 -40.95 20.95 39.63
N PRO A 5 -40.95 21.93 38.66
CA PRO A 5 -41.60 22.02 37.32
C PRO A 5 -40.70 22.55 36.15
N VAL A 6 -40.97 22.24 34.87
CA VAL A 6 -41.87 22.88 33.87
C VAL A 6 -41.83 24.42 33.85
N VAL A 7 -41.33 24.97 32.74
CA VAL A 7 -41.56 26.36 32.30
C VAL A 7 -42.20 26.33 30.91
N CYS A 8 -43.33 27.00 30.80
CA CYS A 8 -44.05 27.32 29.57
C CYS A 8 -44.06 28.85 29.47
N LEU A 9 -43.73 29.43 28.32
CA LEU A 9 -44.27 30.75 27.96
C LEU A 9 -44.31 30.96 26.43
N THR A 10 -45.53 31.19 25.99
CA THR A 10 -46.05 31.58 24.68
C THR A 10 -45.67 33.01 24.29
N VAL A 11 -45.42 33.31 23.01
CA VAL A 11 -45.78 34.61 22.39
C VAL A 11 -46.16 34.42 20.91
N CYS A 12 -47.22 35.15 20.52
CA CYS A 12 -48.05 35.12 19.32
C CYS A 12 -47.53 35.91 18.09
N LEU A 13 -48.37 35.88 17.03
CA LEU A 13 -48.56 36.81 15.88
C LEU A 13 -47.76 36.47 14.60
N ALA A 14 -48.31 36.54 13.38
CA ALA A 14 -49.62 36.97 12.88
C ALA A 14 -49.88 36.31 11.51
N ALA A 15 -51.17 36.17 11.16
CA ALA A 15 -51.64 35.75 9.85
C ALA A 15 -51.56 36.90 8.83
N THR A 16 -51.13 36.59 7.61
CA THR A 16 -51.32 37.45 6.43
C THR A 16 -51.95 36.68 5.28
N ALA A 17 -52.84 37.40 4.62
CA ALA A 17 -53.82 37.05 3.60
C ALA A 17 -53.36 36.14 2.44
N VAL A 18 -54.32 35.31 2.04
CA VAL A 18 -54.41 34.51 0.83
C VAL A 18 -54.36 35.42 -0.41
N ASN A 19 -53.44 35.12 -1.33
CA ASN A 19 -53.50 35.63 -2.69
C ASN A 19 -53.64 34.45 -3.65
N THR A 20 -54.83 34.29 -4.22
CA THR A 20 -55.14 33.32 -5.26
C THR A 20 -54.66 33.84 -6.61
N ALA A 21 -53.56 33.29 -7.11
CA ALA A 21 -53.15 33.44 -8.51
C ALA A 21 -53.16 32.05 -9.18
N HIS A 22 -53.81 31.97 -10.34
CA HIS A 22 -53.97 30.78 -11.14
C HIS A 22 -52.65 30.06 -11.43
N VAL A 23 -52.59 28.78 -11.05
CA VAL A 23 -51.58 27.84 -11.56
C VAL A 23 -52.04 27.41 -12.95
N ALA A 24 -51.40 27.94 -13.99
CA ALA A 24 -51.41 27.31 -15.29
C ALA A 24 -50.59 26.01 -15.18
N ALA A 25 -51.20 24.88 -15.57
CA ALA A 25 -50.53 23.60 -15.63
C ALA A 25 -49.38 23.65 -16.65
N GLY A 26 -48.15 23.72 -16.13
CA GLY A 26 -46.92 23.47 -16.90
C GLY A 26 -46.65 21.98 -16.98
N ASP A 27 -46.24 21.54 -18.16
CA ASP A 27 -45.88 20.19 -18.58
C ASP A 27 -44.92 19.47 -17.60
N PRO A 28 -45.19 18.23 -17.12
CA PRO A 28 -44.32 17.52 -16.19
C PRO A 28 -43.15 16.81 -16.88
N SER A 29 -42.53 17.46 -17.86
CA SER A 29 -41.45 16.90 -18.67
C SER A 29 -40.29 17.87 -18.77
N GLU A 30 -39.55 18.03 -17.67
CA GLU A 30 -38.10 18.32 -17.66
C GLU A 30 -37.63 18.45 -16.20
N ALA A 31 -37.66 17.33 -15.48
CA ALA A 31 -36.76 17.18 -14.35
C ALA A 31 -35.35 17.01 -14.95
N ILE A 32 -34.61 18.11 -15.05
CA ILE A 32 -33.16 18.09 -15.26
C ILE A 32 -32.57 17.36 -14.05
N THR A 33 -32.40 16.05 -14.17
CA THR A 33 -31.56 15.28 -13.27
C THR A 33 -30.13 15.73 -13.53
N THR A 34 -29.67 16.71 -12.78
CA THR A 34 -28.24 16.95 -12.62
C THR A 34 -27.62 15.61 -12.24
N PRO A 35 -26.68 15.05 -13.01
CA PRO A 35 -26.03 13.82 -12.61
C PRO A 35 -25.43 14.07 -11.23
N ALA A 36 -25.76 13.22 -10.26
CA ALA A 36 -25.08 13.23 -8.97
C ALA A 36 -23.59 13.25 -9.27
N GLU A 37 -22.91 14.32 -8.85
CA GLU A 37 -21.48 14.46 -9.01
C GLU A 37 -20.84 13.20 -8.44
N VAL A 38 -20.33 12.33 -9.32
CA VAL A 38 -19.75 11.06 -8.92
C VAL A 38 -18.50 11.43 -8.14
N LEU A 39 -18.61 11.46 -6.81
CA LEU A 39 -17.51 11.79 -5.92
C LEU A 39 -16.34 10.89 -6.29
N THR A 40 -15.25 11.51 -6.75
CA THR A 40 -14.03 10.78 -7.09
C THR A 40 -13.53 10.13 -5.81
N PRO A 41 -13.33 8.79 -5.80
CA PRO A 41 -12.93 8.09 -4.59
C PRO A 41 -11.65 8.68 -3.98
N PRO A 42 -11.56 8.74 -2.64
CA PRO A 42 -10.33 9.15 -1.98
C PRO A 42 -9.15 8.35 -2.52
N ASN A 43 -8.02 9.03 -2.79
CA ASN A 43 -6.82 8.46 -3.41
C ASN A 43 -6.93 7.91 -4.83
N ALA A 44 -8.05 8.04 -5.55
CA ALA A 44 -8.12 7.70 -6.97
C ALA A 44 -7.10 8.51 -7.79
N ARG A 45 -6.49 7.87 -8.79
CA ARG A 45 -5.43 8.47 -9.62
C ARG A 45 -5.63 8.15 -11.09
N LYS A 46 -6.13 9.15 -11.81
CA LYS A 46 -6.30 9.09 -13.26
C LYS A 46 -4.94 8.90 -13.93
N PRO A 47 -4.77 7.92 -14.84
CA PRO A 47 -3.54 7.77 -15.62
C PRO A 47 -3.23 9.03 -16.43
N ALA A 48 -1.97 9.45 -16.47
CA ALA A 48 -1.56 10.73 -17.03
C ALA A 48 -1.61 10.81 -18.56
N ASN A 49 -1.59 9.67 -19.25
CA ASN A 49 -1.60 9.55 -20.71
C ASN A 49 -1.93 8.10 -21.13
N GLU A 50 -2.11 7.86 -22.43
CA GLU A 50 -2.41 6.54 -23.01
C GLU A 50 -1.41 5.44 -22.61
N ARG A 51 -0.11 5.75 -22.51
CA ARG A 51 0.91 4.78 -22.09
C ARG A 51 0.70 4.36 -20.64
N GLU A 52 0.44 5.34 -19.76
CA GLU A 52 0.12 5.07 -18.36
C GLU A 52 -1.24 4.38 -18.19
N LEU A 53 -2.23 4.71 -19.02
CA LEU A 53 -3.54 4.06 -19.03
C LEU A 53 -3.39 2.58 -19.35
N ARG A 54 -2.71 2.24 -20.46
CA ARG A 54 -2.43 0.86 -20.82
C ARG A 54 -1.72 0.13 -19.70
N TYR A 55 -0.66 0.72 -19.14
CA TYR A 55 0.08 0.10 -18.04
C TYR A 55 -0.81 -0.19 -16.83
N TRP A 56 -1.57 0.80 -16.36
CA TRP A 56 -2.37 0.65 -15.15
C TRP A 56 -3.51 -0.34 -15.35
N LEU A 57 -4.15 -0.35 -16.53
CA LEU A 57 -5.15 -1.36 -16.87
C LEU A 57 -4.53 -2.76 -16.95
N THR A 58 -3.35 -2.94 -17.55
CA THR A 58 -2.64 -4.23 -17.53
C THR A 58 -2.33 -4.65 -16.09
N ASN A 59 -1.81 -3.73 -15.28
CA ASN A 59 -1.50 -4.00 -13.88
C ASN A 59 -2.74 -4.41 -13.07
N MET A 60 -3.84 -3.65 -13.20
CA MET A 60 -5.08 -3.90 -12.47
C MET A 60 -5.78 -5.18 -12.96
N VAL A 61 -6.03 -5.32 -14.25
CA VAL A 61 -6.88 -6.38 -14.80
C VAL A 61 -6.10 -7.66 -15.08
N ALA A 62 -4.98 -7.58 -15.81
CA ALA A 62 -4.23 -8.78 -16.19
C ALA A 62 -3.42 -9.38 -15.03
N TYR A 63 -2.84 -8.55 -14.16
CA TYR A 63 -2.06 -9.02 -13.01
C TYR A 63 -2.90 -9.17 -11.74
N HIS A 64 -3.64 -8.13 -11.32
CA HIS A 64 -4.35 -8.13 -10.04
C HIS A 64 -5.80 -8.63 -10.11
N ASN A 65 -6.30 -8.96 -11.30
CA ASN A 65 -7.68 -9.38 -11.53
C ASN A 65 -8.70 -8.40 -10.90
N PHE A 66 -8.51 -7.10 -11.14
CA PHE A 66 -9.45 -6.07 -10.73
C PHE A 66 -10.74 -6.17 -11.55
N THR A 67 -11.86 -6.02 -10.86
CA THR A 67 -13.15 -5.75 -11.49
C THR A 67 -13.19 -4.32 -12.03
N ILE A 68 -14.13 -4.03 -12.93
CA ILE A 68 -14.33 -2.66 -13.43
C ILE A 68 -14.58 -1.68 -12.29
N THR A 69 -15.36 -2.06 -11.27
CA THR A 69 -15.57 -1.26 -10.06
C THR A 69 -14.26 -0.92 -9.35
N GLU A 70 -13.35 -1.87 -9.19
CA GLU A 70 -12.06 -1.62 -8.54
C GLU A 70 -11.14 -0.75 -9.39
N VAL A 71 -11.19 -0.90 -10.72
CA VAL A 71 -10.48 0.01 -11.64
C VAL A 71 -11.03 1.43 -11.49
N ARG A 72 -12.35 1.61 -11.42
CA ARG A 72 -12.99 2.92 -11.16
C ARG A 72 -12.52 3.50 -9.82
N LEU A 73 -12.50 2.69 -8.75
CA LEU A 73 -12.01 3.12 -7.44
C LEU A 73 -10.54 3.55 -7.46
N ALA A 74 -9.70 2.85 -8.23
CA ALA A 74 -8.27 3.15 -8.31
C ALA A 74 -7.94 4.35 -9.21
N THR A 75 -8.77 4.63 -10.23
CA THR A 75 -8.44 5.59 -11.30
C THR A 75 -9.35 6.80 -11.37
N GLY A 76 -10.60 6.70 -10.89
CA GLY A 76 -11.64 7.70 -11.08
C GLY A 76 -12.17 7.78 -12.52
N LEU A 77 -11.84 6.82 -13.39
CA LEU A 77 -12.37 6.77 -14.75
C LEU A 77 -13.84 6.31 -14.79
N GLY A 78 -14.54 6.68 -15.85
CA GLY A 78 -15.87 6.16 -16.15
C GLY A 78 -15.83 4.69 -16.57
N GLU A 79 -16.93 3.98 -16.38
CA GLU A 79 -17.05 2.56 -16.74
C GLU A 79 -16.85 2.31 -18.24
N ALA A 80 -17.56 3.08 -19.07
CA ALA A 80 -17.43 3.01 -20.53
C ALA A 80 -16.00 3.29 -21.01
N ASP A 81 -15.34 4.31 -20.44
CA ASP A 81 -13.93 4.63 -20.77
C ASP A 81 -12.98 3.47 -20.44
N ILE A 82 -13.24 2.76 -19.33
CA ILE A 82 -12.44 1.60 -18.92
C ILE A 82 -12.67 0.44 -19.89
N GLU A 83 -13.92 0.12 -20.20
CA GLU A 83 -14.27 -0.97 -21.12
C GLU A 83 -13.70 -0.73 -22.52
N GLU A 84 -13.87 0.47 -23.05
CA GLU A 84 -13.32 0.86 -24.35
C GLU A 84 -11.78 0.73 -24.37
N ALA A 85 -11.11 1.17 -23.30
CA ALA A 85 -9.66 1.06 -23.19
C ALA A 85 -9.19 -0.40 -23.05
N LEU A 86 -9.92 -1.24 -22.32
CA LEU A 86 -9.61 -2.67 -22.20
C LEU A 86 -9.74 -3.39 -23.55
N GLU A 87 -10.79 -3.10 -24.31
CA GLU A 87 -10.97 -3.62 -25.67
C GLU A 87 -9.87 -3.11 -26.61
N ARG A 88 -9.64 -1.79 -26.64
CA ARG A 88 -8.62 -1.15 -27.48
C ARG A 88 -7.21 -1.70 -27.23
N PHE A 89 -6.91 -2.08 -26.00
CA PHE A 89 -5.60 -2.62 -25.62
C PHE A 89 -5.53 -4.14 -25.56
N ASP A 90 -6.64 -4.84 -25.81
CA ASP A 90 -6.82 -6.29 -25.63
C ASP A 90 -6.33 -6.79 -24.27
N ILE A 91 -6.73 -6.09 -23.21
CA ILE A 91 -6.36 -6.43 -21.82
C ILE A 91 -7.48 -7.26 -21.21
N ARG A 92 -7.14 -8.49 -20.77
CA ARG A 92 -8.08 -9.43 -20.16
C ARG A 92 -7.53 -9.98 -18.84
N PRO A 93 -8.39 -10.43 -17.92
CA PRO A 93 -7.97 -11.20 -16.75
C PRO A 93 -7.02 -12.34 -17.13
N GLY A 94 -5.88 -12.44 -16.44
CA GLY A 94 -4.89 -13.49 -16.67
C GLY A 94 -4.07 -13.36 -17.97
N ALA A 95 -4.31 -12.35 -18.82
CA ALA A 95 -3.55 -12.10 -20.04
C ALA A 95 -2.17 -11.46 -19.75
N ARG A 96 -1.38 -12.15 -18.92
CA ARG A 96 -0.02 -11.75 -18.55
C ARG A 96 1.01 -12.76 -19.05
N PRO A 97 2.27 -12.34 -19.26
CA PRO A 97 3.35 -13.25 -19.64
C PRO A 97 3.53 -14.38 -18.60
N THR A 98 3.76 -15.60 -19.09
CA THR A 98 4.15 -16.71 -18.22
C THR A 98 5.56 -16.47 -17.69
N ARG A 99 5.74 -16.59 -16.36
CA ARG A 99 7.04 -16.45 -15.70
C ARG A 99 7.86 -17.71 -15.95
N SER A 100 9.10 -17.58 -16.44
CA SER A 100 10.01 -18.73 -16.50
C SER A 100 10.50 -19.10 -15.09
N PRO A 101 10.86 -20.37 -14.83
CA PRO A 101 11.34 -20.80 -13.51
C PRO A 101 12.56 -20.02 -12.98
N ASP A 102 13.42 -19.56 -13.89
CA ASP A 102 14.64 -18.80 -13.56
C ASP A 102 14.45 -17.28 -13.61
N ALA A 103 13.28 -16.79 -14.00
CA ALA A 103 12.99 -15.36 -13.95
C ALA A 103 12.92 -14.88 -12.49
N PRO A 104 13.13 -13.57 -12.25
CA PRO A 104 12.81 -12.97 -10.96
C PRO A 104 11.34 -13.16 -10.57
N LEU A 105 11.04 -13.06 -9.27
CA LEU A 105 9.68 -12.95 -8.77
C LEU A 105 8.98 -11.76 -9.41
N THR A 106 7.68 -11.90 -9.66
CA THR A 106 6.89 -10.82 -10.26
C THR A 106 6.52 -9.80 -9.18
N VAL A 107 6.94 -8.55 -9.39
CA VAL A 107 6.64 -7.41 -8.53
C VAL A 107 5.94 -6.34 -9.35
N GLN A 108 4.87 -5.75 -8.79
CA GLN A 108 4.15 -4.63 -9.40
C GLN A 108 3.78 -3.60 -8.33
N PRO A 109 3.73 -2.29 -8.64
CA PRO A 109 3.06 -1.31 -7.79
C PRO A 109 1.63 -1.77 -7.46
N TYR A 110 1.23 -1.67 -6.20
CA TYR A 110 -0.15 -1.99 -5.83
C TYR A 110 -1.08 -0.91 -6.42
N PRO A 111 -2.19 -1.27 -7.10
CA PRO A 111 -2.98 -0.26 -7.82
C PRO A 111 -3.74 0.75 -6.94
N GLY A 112 -3.97 0.45 -5.66
CA GLY A 112 -4.96 1.15 -4.84
C GLY A 112 -6.39 0.76 -5.22
N GLY A 113 -7.40 1.47 -4.70
CA GLY A 113 -8.83 1.22 -5.00
C GLY A 113 -9.42 -0.05 -4.38
N ARG A 114 -8.64 -1.13 -4.29
CA ARG A 114 -8.90 -2.32 -3.48
C ARG A 114 -8.25 -2.12 -2.10
N HIS A 115 -8.96 -2.45 -1.02
CA HIS A 115 -8.37 -2.40 0.32
C HIS A 115 -7.41 -3.58 0.54
N PRO A 116 -6.15 -3.36 0.98
CA PRO A 116 -5.16 -4.44 1.11
C PRO A 116 -5.41 -5.32 2.34
N ARG A 117 -6.06 -4.79 3.38
CA ARG A 117 -6.53 -5.58 4.54
C ARG A 117 -7.96 -6.11 4.35
N ILE A 118 -8.29 -7.16 5.10
CA ILE A 118 -9.64 -7.77 5.16
C ILE A 118 -10.32 -7.57 6.52
N GLY A 119 -9.57 -7.15 7.54
CA GLY A 119 -10.07 -6.76 8.87
C GLY A 119 -9.36 -5.49 9.34
N PHE A 120 -9.79 -4.96 10.49
CA PHE A 120 -9.24 -3.74 11.11
C PHE A 120 -9.07 -2.60 10.08
N LEU A 121 -10.15 -2.34 9.33
CA LEU A 121 -10.18 -1.40 8.21
C LEU A 121 -10.13 0.05 8.71
N GLU A 122 -10.70 0.31 9.88
CA GLU A 122 -10.62 1.57 10.63
C GLU A 122 -9.19 1.91 11.04
N GLY A 123 -8.31 0.90 11.15
CA GLY A 123 -6.88 1.09 11.38
C GLY A 123 -6.08 1.34 10.11
N ALA A 124 -6.72 1.44 8.93
CA ALA A 124 -6.11 1.77 7.65
C ALA A 124 -7.08 2.44 6.66
N ILE A 125 -7.65 3.57 7.05
CA ILE A 125 -8.60 4.31 6.20
C ILE A 125 -7.84 4.91 4.99
N ASP A 126 -8.45 4.84 3.81
CA ASP A 126 -7.91 5.38 2.55
C ASP A 126 -6.41 5.06 2.34
N PRO A 127 -6.05 3.77 2.23
CA PRO A 127 -4.66 3.37 2.08
C PRO A 127 -4.06 3.96 0.81
N GLN A 128 -2.94 4.67 0.98
CA GLN A 128 -2.21 5.25 -0.13
C GLN A 128 -1.51 4.14 -0.91
N ARG A 129 -1.47 4.25 -2.24
CA ARG A 129 -0.77 3.25 -3.08
C ARG A 129 0.73 3.51 -3.24
N GLU A 130 1.16 4.75 -3.02
CA GLU A 130 2.58 5.01 -2.75
C GLU A 130 3.00 4.22 -1.51
N THR A 131 4.24 3.71 -1.49
CA THR A 131 4.79 2.74 -0.52
C THR A 131 4.27 1.30 -0.59
N LYS A 132 3.21 1.01 -1.37
CA LYS A 132 2.67 -0.35 -1.51
C LYS A 132 3.05 -1.00 -2.83
N PHE A 133 3.53 -2.24 -2.78
CA PHE A 133 3.76 -3.08 -3.95
C PHE A 133 3.27 -4.50 -3.70
N SER A 134 2.90 -5.18 -4.78
CA SER A 134 2.49 -6.57 -4.76
C SER A 134 3.65 -7.47 -5.13
N VAL A 135 3.82 -8.57 -4.40
CA VAL A 135 4.68 -9.68 -4.76
C VAL A 135 3.82 -10.88 -5.07
N PHE A 136 3.84 -11.34 -6.32
CA PHE A 136 3.06 -12.49 -6.77
C PHE A 136 3.72 -13.79 -6.33
N THR A 137 2.89 -14.74 -5.86
CA THR A 137 3.37 -16.01 -5.35
C THR A 137 3.92 -16.88 -6.50
N PRO A 138 4.88 -17.79 -6.22
CA PRO A 138 5.44 -18.65 -7.26
C PRO A 138 4.52 -19.81 -7.65
N TRP A 139 3.53 -20.16 -6.82
CA TRP A 139 2.63 -21.31 -7.03
C TRP A 139 1.29 -20.96 -7.68
N ASP A 140 0.78 -19.75 -7.45
CA ASP A 140 -0.43 -19.25 -8.10
C ASP A 140 -0.13 -17.85 -8.64
N PRO A 141 -0.14 -17.68 -9.97
CA PRO A 141 0.24 -16.42 -10.56
C PRO A 141 -0.80 -15.32 -10.29
N ASN A 142 -2.05 -15.64 -9.90
CA ASN A 142 -3.08 -14.66 -9.50
C ASN A 142 -3.02 -14.30 -8.03
N ALA A 143 -2.31 -15.09 -7.22
CA ALA A 143 -2.14 -14.85 -5.81
C ALA A 143 -0.97 -13.91 -5.56
N TYR A 144 -1.14 -12.96 -4.64
CA TYR A 144 -0.09 -12.03 -4.26
C TYR A 144 -0.24 -11.55 -2.83
N VAL A 145 0.86 -11.08 -2.26
CA VAL A 145 0.86 -10.34 -1.00
C VAL A 145 1.15 -8.88 -1.27
N VAL A 146 0.53 -7.99 -0.50
CA VAL A 146 0.85 -6.54 -0.56
C VAL A 146 1.86 -6.23 0.52
N VAL A 147 2.95 -5.59 0.14
CA VAL A 147 4.02 -5.14 1.03
C VAL A 147 3.96 -3.62 1.11
N ASP A 148 3.89 -3.08 2.33
CA ASP A 148 3.87 -1.63 2.60
C ASP A 148 5.16 -1.22 3.31
N VAL A 149 6.02 -0.49 2.59
CA VAL A 149 7.38 -0.16 3.03
C VAL A 149 7.74 1.30 2.70
N PRO A 150 7.81 2.18 3.72
CA PRO A 150 7.30 1.99 5.08
C PRO A 150 5.78 2.21 5.16
N GLU A 151 5.08 1.45 6.01
CA GLU A 151 3.71 1.75 6.40
C GLU A 151 3.67 2.95 7.36
N ALA A 152 4.57 2.97 8.34
CA ALA A 152 4.70 4.07 9.30
C ALA A 152 6.17 4.34 9.64
N ILE A 153 6.48 5.61 9.92
CA ILE A 153 7.76 6.03 10.51
C ILE A 153 7.44 6.87 11.75
N TRP A 154 8.02 6.49 12.87
CA TRP A 154 8.06 7.29 14.10
C TRP A 154 9.46 7.83 14.32
N SER A 155 9.56 8.98 14.98
CA SER A 155 10.81 9.53 15.52
C SER A 155 10.55 10.18 16.87
N ASN A 156 11.58 10.77 17.47
CA ASN A 156 11.48 11.68 18.62
C ASN A 156 10.54 12.88 18.38
N LEU A 157 10.15 13.16 17.14
CA LEU A 157 9.17 14.20 16.80
C LEU A 157 7.72 13.69 16.87
N GLY A 158 7.50 12.37 16.95
CA GLY A 158 6.19 11.72 16.86
C GLY A 158 6.03 10.90 15.57
N LEU A 159 4.78 10.63 15.17
CA LEU A 159 4.46 9.91 13.93
C LEU A 159 4.80 10.80 12.72
N THR A 160 5.92 10.50 12.08
CA THR A 160 6.54 11.31 11.02
C THR A 160 6.03 10.96 9.64
N TYR A 161 5.57 9.72 9.43
CA TYR A 161 4.92 9.32 8.20
C TYR A 161 3.93 8.19 8.45
N LEU A 162 2.83 8.18 7.70
CA LEU A 162 1.84 7.12 7.70
C LEU A 162 1.23 6.96 6.30
N ALA A 163 1.18 5.72 5.81
CA ALA A 163 0.75 5.38 4.45
C ALA A 163 -0.77 5.23 4.28
N HIS A 164 -1.54 5.74 5.23
CA HIS A 164 -3.01 5.72 5.31
C HIS A 164 -3.49 6.70 6.39
N THR A 165 -4.79 6.81 6.57
CA THR A 165 -5.43 7.68 7.58
C THR A 165 -5.94 6.83 8.73
N HIS A 166 -5.70 7.24 9.97
CA HIS A 166 -6.38 6.78 11.21
C HIS A 166 -5.77 7.43 12.46
N ILE A 167 -4.49 7.82 12.38
CA ILE A 167 -3.75 8.54 13.42
C ILE A 167 -3.11 9.77 12.76
N ASP A 168 -3.21 10.91 13.43
CA ASP A 168 -2.61 12.14 12.93
C ASP A 168 -1.08 12.06 12.95
N THR A 169 -0.48 12.33 11.80
CA THR A 169 0.96 12.58 11.71
C THR A 169 1.28 14.00 12.20
N ILE A 170 2.55 14.29 12.45
CA ILE A 170 2.99 15.67 12.76
C ILE A 170 2.68 16.66 11.63
N TRP A 171 2.42 16.18 10.41
CA TRP A 171 2.03 17.00 9.26
C TRP A 171 0.54 17.27 9.26
N THR A 172 -0.27 16.25 9.54
CA THR A 172 -1.73 16.37 9.65
C THR A 172 -2.11 17.35 10.75
N GLN A 173 -1.42 17.29 11.90
CA GLN A 173 -1.61 18.24 13.02
C GLN A 173 -1.28 19.69 12.63
N ARG A 174 -0.53 19.91 11.56
CA ARG A 174 -0.17 21.23 11.01
C ARG A 174 -0.97 21.57 9.75
N GLU A 175 -1.99 20.77 9.43
CA GLU A 175 -2.81 20.90 8.23
C GLU A 175 -2.00 20.83 6.91
N ILE A 176 -0.85 20.15 6.94
CA ILE A 176 0.01 19.97 5.77
C ILE A 176 -0.38 18.68 5.05
N VAL A 177 -0.90 18.84 3.83
CA VAL A 177 -1.16 17.72 2.92
C VAL A 177 0.13 17.35 2.19
N LEU A 178 0.61 16.12 2.41
CA LEU A 178 1.77 15.61 1.67
C LEU A 178 1.39 15.33 0.20
N PRO A 179 2.27 15.62 -0.77
CA PRO A 179 2.00 15.34 -2.17
C PRO A 179 1.91 13.83 -2.43
N ARG A 180 1.03 13.45 -3.36
CA ARG A 180 0.95 12.08 -3.89
C ARG A 180 2.18 11.76 -4.73
N LEU A 181 2.67 10.54 -4.65
CA LEU A 181 3.84 10.03 -5.36
C LEU A 181 3.50 8.76 -6.14
N GLU A 182 4.33 8.39 -7.10
CA GLU A 182 4.21 7.10 -7.79
C GLU A 182 5.56 6.38 -7.77
N TRP A 183 5.50 5.04 -7.74
CA TRP A 183 6.68 4.22 -7.92
C TRP A 183 7.33 4.49 -9.28
N ARG A 184 8.63 4.76 -9.26
CA ARG A 184 9.45 4.71 -10.48
C ARG A 184 9.68 3.25 -10.82
N ARG A 185 9.15 2.84 -11.97
CA ARG A 185 9.28 1.49 -12.50
C ARG A 185 10.57 1.39 -13.29
N ARG A 186 11.39 0.38 -13.00
CA ARG A 186 12.66 0.12 -13.67
C ARG A 186 12.65 -1.25 -14.33
N ARG A 187 13.65 -1.46 -15.20
CA ARG A 187 13.87 -2.75 -15.88
C ARG A 187 13.95 -3.90 -14.86
N GLY A 188 13.37 -5.04 -15.21
CA GLY A 188 13.42 -6.26 -14.40
C GLY A 188 12.49 -6.25 -13.18
N GLY A 189 11.41 -5.48 -13.20
CA GLY A 189 10.44 -5.43 -12.10
C GLY A 189 10.91 -4.66 -10.86
N ARG A 190 12.05 -3.96 -10.96
CA ARG A 190 12.57 -3.13 -9.87
C ARG A 190 11.72 -1.87 -9.69
N LEU A 191 11.54 -1.45 -8.44
CA LEU A 191 10.80 -0.24 -8.09
C LEU A 191 11.66 0.67 -7.21
N ASP A 192 11.57 1.98 -7.41
CA ASP A 192 12.15 2.98 -6.53
C ASP A 192 11.17 4.12 -6.24
N ILE A 193 11.18 4.62 -5.02
CA ILE A 193 10.43 5.80 -4.61
C ILE A 193 11.23 6.57 -3.56
N THR A 194 11.16 7.90 -3.64
CA THR A 194 11.77 8.80 -2.66
C THR A 194 10.71 9.78 -2.21
N ARG A 195 10.56 9.96 -0.91
CA ARG A 195 9.71 10.97 -0.30
C ARG A 195 10.57 11.89 0.56
N THR A 196 10.50 13.18 0.26
CA THR A 196 11.02 14.26 1.11
C THR A 196 9.86 14.86 1.90
N LEU A 197 9.96 14.87 3.23
CA LEU A 197 9.00 15.45 4.14
C LEU A 197 9.24 16.97 4.31
N PRO A 198 8.25 17.75 4.78
CA PRO A 198 8.35 19.21 4.87
C PRO A 198 9.52 19.76 5.68
N ASN A 199 10.06 19.00 6.64
CA ASN A 199 11.23 19.38 7.44
C ASN A 199 12.57 18.87 6.87
N GLY A 200 12.58 18.32 5.66
CA GLY A 200 13.80 17.82 5.01
C GLY A 200 14.14 16.36 5.32
N ILE A 201 13.42 15.68 6.22
CA ILE A 201 13.57 14.22 6.37
C ILE A 201 13.23 13.57 5.04
N GLU A 202 14.12 12.75 4.51
CA GLU A 202 13.90 12.01 3.28
C GLU A 202 13.99 10.52 3.53
N PHE A 203 13.08 9.74 2.95
CA PHE A 203 13.23 8.30 2.87
C PHE A 203 13.11 7.79 1.44
N THR A 204 13.90 6.77 1.13
CA THR A 204 13.94 6.11 -0.17
C THR A 204 13.75 4.61 0.01
N THR A 205 12.79 4.04 -0.73
CA THR A 205 12.60 2.58 -0.82
C THR A 205 13.06 2.10 -2.18
N ARG A 206 13.89 1.06 -2.22
CA ARG A 206 14.26 0.33 -3.44
C ARG A 206 13.86 -1.13 -3.32
N VAL A 207 13.20 -1.64 -4.36
CA VAL A 207 12.69 -3.01 -4.43
C VAL A 207 13.36 -3.72 -5.59
N VAL A 208 13.99 -4.86 -5.32
CA VAL A 208 14.72 -5.65 -6.30
C VAL A 208 14.25 -7.10 -6.26
N PRO A 209 13.41 -7.54 -7.20
CA PRO A 209 13.09 -8.95 -7.32
C PRO A 209 14.29 -9.74 -7.82
N THR A 210 14.53 -10.87 -7.20
CA THR A 210 15.43 -11.94 -7.64
C THR A 210 14.61 -13.19 -7.91
N LYS A 211 15.24 -14.28 -8.35
CA LYS A 211 14.55 -15.56 -8.57
C LYS A 211 13.87 -16.06 -7.29
N ASP A 212 14.55 -15.92 -6.16
CA ASP A 212 14.20 -16.59 -4.89
C ASP A 212 13.65 -15.64 -3.82
N ALA A 213 13.76 -14.32 -4.03
CA ALA A 213 13.40 -13.32 -3.05
C ALA A 213 13.02 -11.98 -3.68
N VAL A 214 12.39 -11.10 -2.91
CA VAL A 214 12.36 -9.67 -3.18
C VAL A 214 13.20 -8.98 -2.14
N LEU A 215 14.34 -8.42 -2.54
CA LEU A 215 15.24 -7.67 -1.65
C LEU A 215 14.83 -6.21 -1.62
N ILE A 216 14.88 -5.60 -0.44
CA ILE A 216 14.34 -4.26 -0.19
C ILE A 216 15.37 -3.44 0.57
N GLU A 217 15.63 -2.22 0.12
CA GLU A 217 16.37 -1.22 0.89
C GLU A 217 15.41 -0.12 1.32
N LEU A 218 15.54 0.33 2.58
CA LEU A 218 14.90 1.53 3.10
C LEU A 218 15.99 2.44 3.67
N THR A 219 16.27 3.53 2.97
CA THR A 219 17.24 4.55 3.40
C THR A 219 16.49 5.73 4.00
N LEU A 220 16.93 6.24 5.14
CA LEU A 220 16.47 7.50 5.73
C LEU A 220 17.64 8.48 5.81
N THR A 221 17.40 9.72 5.38
CA THR A 221 18.32 10.84 5.46
C THR A 221 17.73 11.89 6.40
N ASN A 222 18.50 12.31 7.40
CA ASN A 222 18.11 13.40 8.29
C ASN A 222 18.44 14.75 7.64
N GLY A 223 17.46 15.38 7.00
CA GLY A 223 17.60 16.75 6.49
C GLY A 223 17.23 17.85 7.50
N THR A 224 17.03 17.51 8.78
CA THR A 224 16.79 18.50 9.84
C THR A 224 18.11 19.01 10.43
N ASP A 225 18.03 20.00 11.32
CA ASP A 225 19.17 20.57 12.05
C ASP A 225 19.41 19.91 13.43
N GLN A 226 18.59 18.94 13.83
CA GLN A 226 18.68 18.24 15.10
C GLN A 226 18.90 16.73 14.89
N ASN A 227 19.46 16.06 15.90
CA ASN A 227 19.55 14.60 15.88
C ASN A 227 18.14 13.97 15.82
N LEU A 228 17.95 13.00 14.91
CA LEU A 228 16.75 12.19 14.83
C LEU A 228 16.98 10.89 15.59
N SER A 229 16.16 10.66 16.60
CA SER A 229 16.23 9.47 17.45
C SER A 229 14.89 8.77 17.52
N ASP A 230 14.88 7.61 18.17
CA ASP A 230 13.67 6.79 18.34
C ASP A 230 12.96 6.43 17.02
N LEU A 231 13.77 6.21 15.98
CA LEU A 231 13.34 6.01 14.60
C LEU A 231 12.78 4.61 14.33
N ARG A 232 11.55 4.35 14.78
CA ARG A 232 10.85 3.08 14.57
C ARG A 232 10.11 3.05 13.25
N VAL A 233 10.22 1.95 12.51
CA VAL A 233 9.54 1.77 11.23
C VAL A 233 8.57 0.60 11.32
N GLN A 234 7.37 0.77 10.77
CA GLN A 234 6.47 -0.35 10.51
C GLN A 234 6.55 -0.74 9.05
N ASN A 235 6.86 -2.01 8.79
CA ASN A 235 6.85 -2.62 7.46
C ASN A 235 5.86 -3.77 7.46
N CYS A 236 4.82 -3.68 6.63
CA CYS A 236 3.66 -4.56 6.71
C CYS A 236 3.58 -5.51 5.52
N VAL A 237 3.33 -6.80 5.79
CA VAL A 237 2.99 -7.78 4.76
C VAL A 237 1.53 -8.18 4.94
N MET A 238 0.70 -7.86 3.95
CA MET A 238 -0.74 -8.08 3.93
C MET A 238 -1.09 -9.19 2.93
N PRO A 239 -1.40 -10.42 3.39
CA PRO A 239 -1.52 -11.57 2.50
C PRO A 239 -2.96 -11.86 2.06
N LYS A 240 -3.89 -10.92 2.23
CA LYS A 240 -5.33 -11.06 1.88
C LYS A 240 -5.57 -11.65 0.48
N MET A 241 -4.71 -11.29 -0.47
CA MET A 241 -4.87 -11.66 -1.88
C MET A 241 -4.13 -12.95 -2.25
N ALA A 242 -3.57 -13.66 -1.26
CA ALA A 242 -2.99 -14.98 -1.40
C ALA A 242 -3.94 -16.01 -0.76
N PRO A 243 -4.63 -16.85 -1.55
CA PRO A 243 -5.55 -17.84 -1.03
C PRO A 243 -4.89 -18.76 -0.01
N GLY A 244 -5.58 -18.98 1.11
CA GLY A 244 -5.09 -19.75 2.25
C GLY A 244 -4.34 -18.93 3.30
N PHE A 245 -4.06 -17.64 3.06
CA PHE A 245 -3.38 -16.77 4.03
C PHE A 245 -4.31 -15.70 4.65
N GLU A 246 -5.57 -15.66 4.27
CA GLU A 246 -6.56 -14.67 4.71
C GLU A 246 -7.06 -14.86 6.15
N VAL A 247 -6.64 -15.95 6.82
CA VAL A 247 -7.09 -16.28 8.18
C VAL A 247 -6.61 -15.22 9.18
N ARG A 248 -7.57 -14.68 9.94
CA ARG A 248 -7.38 -13.72 11.03
C ARG A 248 -7.05 -14.46 12.34
N THR A 249 -5.78 -14.85 12.47
CA THR A 249 -5.22 -15.51 13.64
C THR A 249 -3.72 -15.24 13.73
N ASN A 250 -3.11 -15.44 14.89
CA ASN A 250 -1.66 -15.51 15.02
C ASN A 250 -1.11 -16.94 15.05
N ASP A 251 -1.98 -17.97 15.13
CA ASP A 251 -1.56 -19.38 15.21
C ASP A 251 -0.80 -19.86 13.97
N ASN A 252 -1.05 -19.20 12.83
CA ASN A 252 -0.37 -19.47 11.57
C ASN A 252 0.93 -18.67 11.39
N LYS A 253 1.41 -17.97 12.41
CA LYS A 253 2.59 -17.12 12.33
C LYS A 253 3.74 -17.64 13.19
N VAL A 254 4.96 -17.42 12.72
CA VAL A 254 6.20 -17.60 13.47
C VAL A 254 6.88 -16.23 13.54
N LEU A 255 7.06 -15.72 14.76
CA LEU A 255 7.53 -14.37 15.02
C LEU A 255 8.82 -14.47 15.85
N THR A 256 9.98 -14.39 15.20
CA THR A 256 11.30 -14.60 15.84
C THR A 256 12.33 -13.69 15.19
N ARG A 257 13.07 -12.87 15.94
CA ARG A 257 13.98 -11.90 15.32
C ARG A 257 15.07 -12.60 14.47
N PRO A 258 15.38 -12.11 13.25
CA PRO A 258 14.78 -10.98 12.54
C PRO A 258 13.59 -11.35 11.63
N TYR A 259 13.07 -12.56 11.71
CA TYR A 259 12.05 -13.12 10.83
C TYR A 259 10.60 -12.98 11.36
N ALA A 260 9.69 -12.72 10.45
CA ALA A 260 8.27 -12.94 10.63
C ALA A 260 7.77 -13.79 9.45
N ALA A 261 7.11 -14.90 9.74
CA ALA A 261 6.60 -15.81 8.72
C ALA A 261 5.12 -16.11 8.98
N CYS A 262 4.35 -16.23 7.91
CA CYS A 262 2.95 -16.65 7.93
C CYS A 262 2.81 -17.88 7.05
N ARG A 263 2.13 -18.93 7.54
CA ARG A 263 1.79 -20.11 6.75
C ARG A 263 0.36 -20.09 6.27
N ASP A 264 0.13 -20.73 5.13
CA ASP A 264 -1.21 -20.97 4.62
C ASP A 264 -1.97 -22.01 5.44
N VAL A 265 -3.27 -22.16 5.16
CA VAL A 265 -4.13 -23.17 5.80
C VAL A 265 -3.67 -24.61 5.58
N SER A 266 -2.90 -24.90 4.52
CA SER A 266 -2.33 -26.24 4.32
C SER A 266 -1.13 -26.51 5.23
N GLY A 267 -0.52 -25.46 5.80
CA GLY A 267 0.68 -25.53 6.62
C GLY A 267 1.95 -25.83 5.83
N LYS A 268 1.92 -25.73 4.50
CA LYS A 268 3.03 -26.09 3.61
C LYS A 268 3.58 -24.90 2.84
N ARG A 269 2.84 -23.79 2.74
CA ARG A 269 3.30 -22.60 2.02
C ARG A 269 3.51 -21.48 3.00
N TRP A 270 4.60 -20.75 2.83
CA TRP A 270 5.01 -19.70 3.73
C TRP A 270 5.32 -18.41 2.98
N VAL A 271 4.96 -17.30 3.59
CA VAL A 271 5.43 -15.96 3.24
C VAL A 271 6.29 -15.48 4.40
N ILE A 272 7.54 -15.15 4.11
CA ILE A 272 8.55 -14.81 5.11
C ILE A 272 9.04 -13.40 4.83
N THR A 273 9.20 -12.57 5.86
CA THR A 273 9.89 -11.29 5.77
C THR A 273 10.88 -11.13 6.92
N ALA A 274 11.95 -10.39 6.68
CA ALA A 274 12.96 -10.06 7.67
C ALA A 274 13.58 -8.71 7.35
N TRP A 275 14.08 -8.03 8.39
CA TRP A 275 14.77 -6.75 8.28
C TRP A 275 15.99 -6.68 9.19
N THR A 276 17.06 -6.02 8.72
CA THR A 276 18.19 -5.64 9.57
C THR A 276 17.70 -4.68 10.65
N HIS A 277 18.35 -4.72 11.81
CA HIS A 277 17.90 -3.96 12.99
C HIS A 277 16.44 -4.22 13.39
N CYS A 278 15.92 -5.44 13.16
CA CYS A 278 14.59 -5.83 13.60
C CYS A 278 14.46 -5.67 15.12
N GLU A 279 13.63 -4.71 15.54
CA GLU A 279 13.29 -4.50 16.94
C GLU A 279 12.09 -5.36 17.32
N ARG A 280 11.10 -5.55 16.44
CA ARG A 280 9.87 -6.24 16.80
C ARG A 280 9.21 -6.99 15.64
N PRO A 281 9.28 -8.33 15.63
CA PRO A 281 8.35 -9.15 14.88
C PRO A 281 6.99 -9.17 15.60
N TRP A 282 5.90 -8.86 14.90
CA TRP A 282 4.56 -8.90 15.49
C TRP A 282 3.44 -9.08 14.46
N ALA A 283 2.24 -9.37 14.96
CA ALA A 283 1.01 -9.43 14.18
C ALA A 283 -0.21 -9.16 15.09
N ASN A 284 -1.29 -8.66 14.49
CA ASN A 284 -2.57 -8.47 15.16
C ASN A 284 -3.53 -9.60 14.72
N PRO A 285 -4.13 -10.38 15.63
CA PRO A 285 -5.04 -11.46 15.25
C PRO A 285 -6.25 -11.01 14.43
N ASP A 286 -6.69 -9.75 14.52
CA ASP A 286 -7.83 -9.21 13.76
C ASP A 286 -7.51 -8.95 12.28
N VAL A 287 -6.25 -9.07 11.88
CA VAL A 287 -5.78 -8.91 10.51
C VAL A 287 -4.78 -10.00 10.15
N PRO A 288 -4.81 -10.52 8.92
CA PRO A 288 -3.86 -11.57 8.54
C PRO A 288 -2.42 -11.05 8.39
N CYS A 289 -2.20 -9.73 8.48
CA CYS A 289 -0.88 -9.12 8.27
C CYS A 289 0.11 -9.44 9.39
N PHE A 290 1.39 -9.29 9.07
CA PHE A 290 2.50 -9.56 9.97
C PHE A 290 3.69 -8.67 9.60
N HIS A 291 4.56 -8.50 10.58
CA HIS A 291 5.57 -7.45 10.60
C HIS A 291 6.90 -8.00 11.11
N SER A 292 7.99 -7.51 10.51
CA SER A 292 9.35 -7.61 11.03
C SER A 292 9.89 -6.18 11.15
N ASP A 293 9.43 -5.44 12.16
CA ASP A 293 9.65 -4.00 12.23
C ASP A 293 11.08 -3.67 12.64
N PRO A 294 11.83 -2.92 11.81
CA PRO A 294 13.16 -2.45 12.15
C PRO A 294 13.14 -1.10 12.86
N LYS A 295 14.27 -0.78 13.50
CA LYS A 295 14.54 0.55 14.06
C LYS A 295 15.83 1.09 13.45
N PHE A 296 15.78 2.29 12.88
CA PHE A 296 17.02 2.99 12.51
C PHE A 296 17.77 3.35 13.80
N PRO A 297 19.12 3.32 13.80
CA PRO A 297 19.88 4.01 14.83
C PRO A 297 19.59 5.52 14.78
N ASP A 298 20.02 6.24 15.81
CA ASP A 298 19.99 7.70 15.77
C ASP A 298 20.77 8.22 14.56
N VAL A 299 20.20 9.22 13.87
CA VAL A 299 20.76 9.79 12.64
C VAL A 299 21.02 11.28 12.84
N GLU A 300 22.30 11.65 12.85
CA GLU A 300 22.75 13.04 12.96
C GLU A 300 22.33 13.89 11.75
N PRO A 301 22.24 15.23 11.88
CA PRO A 301 21.97 16.14 10.77
C PRO A 301 22.85 15.87 9.54
N GLY A 302 22.22 15.80 8.38
CA GLY A 302 22.87 15.53 7.08
C GLY A 302 23.34 14.09 6.86
N GLN A 303 23.17 13.19 7.83
CA GLN A 303 23.54 11.78 7.69
C GLN A 303 22.39 10.93 7.15
N SER A 304 22.75 9.76 6.60
CA SER A 304 21.81 8.75 6.14
C SER A 304 22.12 7.39 6.74
N PHE A 305 21.08 6.58 6.96
CA PHE A 305 21.22 5.17 7.32
C PHE A 305 20.35 4.31 6.41
N THR A 306 20.80 3.10 6.08
CA THR A 306 20.06 2.15 5.23
C THR A 306 19.76 0.87 5.99
N LEU A 307 18.48 0.55 6.09
CA LEU A 307 17.97 -0.74 6.49
C LEU A 307 17.81 -1.64 5.27
N ARG A 308 18.04 -2.92 5.44
CA ARG A 308 17.85 -3.94 4.41
C ARG A 308 16.80 -4.93 4.88
N GLY A 309 15.97 -5.37 3.96
CA GLY A 309 14.93 -6.34 4.22
C GLY A 309 14.74 -7.27 3.03
N GLY A 310 13.88 -8.25 3.23
CA GLY A 310 13.47 -9.11 2.14
C GLY A 310 12.10 -9.73 2.35
N LEU A 311 11.59 -10.31 1.27
CA LEU A 311 10.43 -11.18 1.26
C LEU A 311 10.76 -12.46 0.49
N TRP A 312 10.41 -13.60 1.08
CA TRP A 312 10.64 -14.93 0.52
C TRP A 312 9.36 -15.74 0.53
N PHE A 313 9.29 -16.69 -0.40
CA PHE A 313 8.28 -17.73 -0.42
C PHE A 313 8.96 -19.07 -0.18
N TYR A 314 8.31 -19.93 0.61
CA TYR A 314 8.82 -21.26 0.92
C TYR A 314 7.71 -22.29 0.86
N GLU A 315 8.00 -23.45 0.25
CA GLU A 315 7.13 -24.62 0.27
C GLU A 315 7.80 -25.75 1.05
N GLY A 316 7.23 -26.10 2.20
CA GLY A 316 7.73 -27.11 3.11
C GLY A 316 7.21 -26.93 4.55
N THR A 317 7.64 -27.82 5.44
CA THR A 317 7.17 -27.87 6.83
C THR A 317 8.23 -27.48 7.85
N ASP A 318 9.49 -27.32 7.44
CA ASP A 318 10.62 -27.01 8.32
C ASP A 318 11.03 -25.54 8.15
N ILE A 319 10.29 -24.67 8.83
CA ILE A 319 10.51 -23.22 8.76
C ILE A 319 11.85 -22.79 9.38
N ASP A 320 12.34 -23.53 10.37
CA ASP A 320 13.62 -23.22 11.03
C ASP A 320 14.81 -23.54 10.11
N ALA A 321 14.75 -24.64 9.36
CA ALA A 321 15.72 -24.93 8.31
C ALA A 321 15.67 -23.87 7.20
N GLU A 322 14.49 -23.39 6.84
CA GLU A 322 14.36 -22.34 5.84
C GLU A 322 14.95 -21.01 6.31
N PHE A 323 14.76 -20.61 7.57
CA PHE A 323 15.43 -19.43 8.12
C PHE A 323 16.95 -19.57 8.06
N LYS A 324 17.51 -20.75 8.39
CA LYS A 324 18.97 -21.00 8.25
C LYS A 324 19.44 -20.90 6.80
N ARG A 325 18.65 -21.41 5.84
CA ARG A 325 18.96 -21.30 4.41
C ARG A 325 18.95 -19.85 3.94
N ILE A 326 17.95 -19.06 4.35
CA ILE A 326 17.86 -17.64 4.04
C ILE A 326 19.06 -16.90 4.64
N GLU A 327 19.40 -17.17 5.90
CA GLU A 327 20.55 -16.55 6.57
C GLU A 327 21.86 -16.79 5.82
N ALA A 328 22.07 -18.02 5.33
CA ALA A 328 23.25 -18.40 4.54
C ALA A 328 23.36 -17.68 3.18
N THR A 329 22.32 -16.95 2.75
CA THR A 329 22.40 -16.09 1.55
C THR A 329 23.07 -14.74 1.82
N HIS A 330 23.37 -14.39 3.09
CA HIS A 330 23.93 -13.10 3.48
C HIS A 330 23.10 -11.90 2.97
N TRP A 331 21.78 -12.06 2.97
CA TRP A 331 20.83 -11.04 2.48
C TRP A 331 20.97 -9.69 3.21
N ALA A 332 21.40 -9.71 4.48
CA ALA A 332 21.62 -8.52 5.30
C ALA A 332 22.87 -7.71 4.89
N GLU A 333 23.83 -8.34 4.23
CA GLU A 333 25.14 -7.74 3.89
C GLU A 333 25.21 -7.28 2.44
N THR A 334 24.47 -7.94 1.55
CA THR A 334 24.56 -7.74 0.11
C THR A 334 23.60 -6.63 -0.33
N PRO A 335 24.09 -5.48 -0.84
CA PRO A 335 23.22 -4.52 -1.51
C PRO A 335 22.55 -5.24 -2.69
N PRO A 336 21.23 -5.06 -2.93
CA PRO A 336 20.59 -5.68 -4.06
C PRO A 336 21.33 -5.27 -5.33
N ALA A 337 21.98 -6.21 -6.01
CA ALA A 337 22.88 -5.88 -7.11
C ALA A 337 22.16 -4.99 -8.13
N ALA A 338 22.75 -3.84 -8.44
CA ALA A 338 22.34 -3.04 -9.58
C ALA A 338 22.65 -3.84 -10.85
N ALA A 339 21.78 -4.78 -11.23
CA ALA A 339 21.98 -5.59 -12.42
C ALA A 339 21.92 -4.68 -13.66
N GLY A 340 23.10 -4.29 -14.16
CA GLY A 340 23.27 -3.49 -15.36
C GLY A 340 24.55 -2.65 -15.36
N GLY A 341 25.72 -3.31 -15.35
CA GLY A 341 27.01 -2.64 -15.47
C GLY A 341 28.13 -3.61 -15.83
N ARG A 342 27.96 -4.38 -16.91
CA ARG A 342 29.13 -4.94 -17.59
C ARG A 342 29.79 -3.75 -18.28
N THR A 343 30.82 -3.18 -17.65
CA THR A 343 31.81 -2.38 -18.35
C THR A 343 32.42 -3.31 -19.38
N LEU A 344 32.06 -3.11 -20.66
CA LEU A 344 32.87 -3.62 -21.76
C LEU A 344 34.22 -2.94 -21.60
N THR A 345 35.18 -3.68 -21.05
CA THR A 345 36.60 -3.35 -21.21
C THR A 345 36.87 -3.35 -22.70
N GLN A 346 37.05 -2.16 -23.27
CA GLN A 346 37.74 -2.01 -24.54
C GLN A 346 39.11 -2.67 -24.39
N SER A 347 39.36 -3.70 -25.20
CA SER A 347 40.71 -4.14 -25.52
C SER A 347 40.83 -4.09 -27.04
N GLN A 348 41.68 -3.15 -27.46
CA GLN A 348 42.46 -2.99 -28.69
C GLN A 348 42.12 -3.85 -29.91
#